data_AF-A0A4Z1IEX9-F1
#
_entry.id   AF-A0A4Z1IEX9-F1
#
_cell.length_a   1.000
_cell.length_b   1.000
_cell.length_c   1.000
_cell.angle_alpha   90.00
_cell.angle_beta   90.00
_cell.angle_gamma   90.00
#
_symmetry.space_group_name_H-M   'P 1'
#
loop_
_entity.id
_entity.type
_entity.pdbx_description
1 polymer ?
#
loop_
_entity_poly.entity_id
_entity_poly.type
_entity_poly.pdbx_seq_one_letter_code
_entity_poly.pdbx_strand_id
1 'polypeptide(L)'
;MQFTHAPSPGQVFEIGKPEQISLRTLFESPHIPKVVFDVRDISRFLYTECDILLARVKDLQVMEVAVRDGVKDSLEDLAKCVELHSPLSLALEKEWEAKRVALLEIDLQ
;
A
#
# COMPACT_ATOMS: atom_id res chain seq x y z
N MET A 1 31.47 37.93 -20.29
CA MET A 1 31.31 36.85 -21.29
C MET A 1 32.05 35.63 -20.78
N GLN A 2 31.53 34.45 -21.12
CA GLN A 2 31.78 33.09 -20.58
C GLN A 2 33.29 32.76 -20.43
N PHE A 3 33.73 31.83 -19.58
CA PHE A 3 33.75 30.39 -19.91
C PHE A 3 33.52 29.47 -18.69
N THR A 4 32.50 28.63 -18.86
CA THR A 4 32.27 27.28 -18.34
C THR A 4 33.39 26.62 -17.51
N HIS A 5 33.11 26.31 -16.25
CA HIS A 5 33.86 25.28 -15.52
C HIS A 5 33.38 23.91 -16.04
N ALA A 6 34.23 23.24 -16.82
CA ALA A 6 33.98 21.85 -17.21
C ALA A 6 34.05 20.95 -15.95
N PRO A 7 33.16 19.95 -15.81
CA PRO A 7 33.31 18.95 -14.76
C PRO A 7 34.58 18.12 -15.01
N SER A 8 35.31 17.84 -13.93
CA SER A 8 36.53 17.02 -13.94
C SER A 8 36.27 15.64 -14.57
N PRO A 9 37.07 15.19 -15.56
CA PRO A 9 36.98 13.85 -16.12
C PRO A 9 37.48 12.86 -15.07
N GLY A 10 36.56 12.16 -14.40
CA GLY A 10 36.94 11.20 -13.36
C GLY A 10 35.83 10.76 -12.41
N GLN A 11 34.66 11.40 -12.41
CA GLN A 11 33.50 10.83 -11.72
C GLN A 11 32.86 9.75 -12.59
N VAL A 12 33.56 8.62 -12.69
CA VAL A 12 32.93 7.35 -12.99
C VAL A 12 31.88 7.18 -11.90
N PHE A 13 30.60 7.23 -12.28
CA PHE A 13 29.54 6.79 -11.40
C PHE A 13 29.88 5.35 -11.03
N GLU A 14 30.33 5.12 -9.80
CA GLU A 14 30.34 3.78 -9.26
C GLU A 14 28.90 3.31 -9.30
N ILE A 15 28.58 2.48 -10.30
CA ILE A 15 27.36 1.70 -10.31
C ILE A 15 27.59 0.67 -9.21
N GLY A 16 27.29 1.08 -7.97
CA GLY A 16 27.18 0.16 -6.85
C GLY A 16 26.33 -1.01 -7.33
N LYS A 17 26.74 -2.23 -6.99
CA LYS A 17 26.00 -3.47 -7.34
C LYS A 17 24.51 -3.20 -7.26
N PRO A 18 23.70 -3.54 -8.29
CA PRO A 18 22.26 -3.40 -8.18
C PRO A 18 21.86 -4.15 -6.91
N GLU A 19 21.34 -3.41 -5.93
CA GLU A 19 20.77 -4.04 -4.74
C GLU A 19 19.78 -5.07 -5.25
N GLN A 20 19.95 -6.33 -4.84
CA GLN A 20 19.03 -7.38 -5.20
C GLN A 20 17.70 -7.06 -4.53
N ILE A 21 16.79 -6.43 -5.28
CA ILE A 21 15.45 -6.12 -4.80
C ILE A 21 14.73 -7.44 -4.61
N SER A 22 14.35 -7.72 -3.37
CA SER A 22 13.54 -8.86 -2.98
C SER A 22 12.28 -8.37 -2.31
N LEU A 23 11.25 -9.22 -2.22
CA LEU A 23 10.06 -8.89 -1.44
C LEU A 23 10.42 -8.61 0.02
N ARG A 24 11.40 -9.33 0.59
CA ARG A 24 11.92 -9.06 1.93
C ARG A 24 12.44 -7.64 2.07
N THR A 25 13.36 -7.21 1.19
CA THR A 25 13.95 -5.86 1.27
C THR A 25 12.89 -4.77 1.04
N LEU A 26 11.86 -5.02 0.24
CA LEU A 26 10.73 -4.10 0.07
C LEU A 26 9.83 -4.02 1.31
N PHE A 27 9.47 -5.16 1.90
CA PHE A 27 8.62 -5.21 3.10
C PHE A 27 9.31 -4.63 4.34
N GLU A 28 10.61 -4.86 4.50
CA GLU A 28 11.42 -4.34 5.61
C GLU A 28 11.87 -2.88 5.40
N SER A 29 11.74 -2.33 4.18
CA SER A 29 12.17 -0.96 3.88
C SER A 29 11.41 0.08 4.72
N PRO A 30 12.12 0.95 5.47
CA PRO A 30 11.52 2.10 6.15
C PRO A 30 11.29 3.29 5.20
N HIS A 31 11.65 3.15 3.92
CA HIS A 31 11.52 4.20 2.91
C HIS A 31 10.33 3.99 1.97
N ILE A 32 9.86 2.75 1.83
CA ILE A 32 8.75 2.38 0.94
C ILE A 32 7.50 2.10 1.76
N PRO A 33 6.44 2.93 1.67
CA PRO A 33 5.23 2.72 2.45
C PRO A 33 4.42 1.54 1.90
N LYS A 34 3.97 0.64 2.79
CA LYS A 34 3.03 -0.44 2.43
C LYS A 34 1.63 -0.03 2.86
N VAL A 35 0.78 0.21 1.88
CA VAL A 35 -0.64 0.52 2.11
C VAL A 35 -1.40 -0.80 2.15
N VAL A 36 -2.00 -1.12 3.29
CA VAL A 36 -2.66 -2.40 3.55
C VAL A 36 -4.01 -2.11 4.20
N PHE A 37 -5.01 -2.94 3.95
CA PHE A 37 -6.25 -2.95 4.72
C PHE A 37 -6.15 -4.06 5.76
N ASP A 38 -6.34 -3.74 7.04
CA ASP A 38 -6.27 -4.69 8.14
C ASP A 38 -4.98 -5.54 8.13
N VAL A 39 -3.88 -4.95 8.59
CA VAL A 39 -2.54 -5.57 8.50
C VAL A 39 -2.32 -6.74 9.45
N ARG A 40 -3.27 -7.08 10.33
CA ARG A 40 -3.04 -7.98 11.48
C ARG A 40 -2.58 -9.38 11.06
N ASP A 41 -3.34 -10.03 10.17
CA ASP A 41 -3.02 -11.40 9.74
C ASP A 41 -1.82 -11.43 8.79
N ILE A 42 -1.70 -10.42 7.92
CA ILE A 42 -0.57 -10.29 6.99
C ILE A 42 0.75 -10.10 7.76
N SER A 43 0.79 -9.19 8.73
CA SER A 43 1.98 -8.95 9.55
C SER A 43 2.37 -10.17 10.36
N ARG A 44 1.39 -10.89 10.93
CA ARG A 44 1.64 -12.16 11.63
C ARG A 44 2.26 -13.18 10.70
N PHE A 45 1.65 -13.45 9.54
CA PHE A 45 2.17 -14.43 8.57
C PHE A 45 3.59 -14.07 8.10
N LEU A 46 3.83 -12.80 7.77
CA LEU A 46 5.15 -12.33 7.35
C LEU A 46 6.20 -12.56 8.43
N TYR A 47 5.86 -12.30 9.70
CA TYR A 47 6.79 -12.51 10.80
C TYR A 47 7.01 -13.99 11.10
N THR A 48 5.95 -14.80 11.18
CA THR A 48 6.07 -16.21 11.63
C THR A 48 6.54 -17.16 10.54
N GLU A 49 6.00 -17.03 9.33
CA GLU A 49 6.24 -17.98 8.24
C GLU A 49 7.37 -17.54 7.31
N CYS A 50 7.64 -16.23 7.22
CA CYS A 50 8.61 -15.66 6.28
C CYS A 50 9.82 -15.01 6.94
N ASP A 51 9.83 -14.83 8.27
CA ASP A 51 10.88 -14.10 9.01
C ASP A 51 11.07 -12.66 8.48
N ILE A 52 9.98 -12.01 8.06
CA ILE A 52 9.97 -10.65 7.50
C ILE A 52 9.41 -9.67 8.51
N LEU A 53 10.18 -8.63 8.84
CA LEU A 53 9.72 -7.54 9.70
C LEU A 53 9.08 -6.42 8.87
N LEU A 54 7.76 -6.43 8.75
CA LEU A 54 7.04 -5.43 7.97
C LEU A 54 7.24 -4.01 8.56
N ALA A 55 7.85 -3.11 7.79
CA ALA A 55 8.14 -1.72 8.18
C ALA A 55 7.24 -0.71 7.46
N ARG A 56 7.10 0.51 7.99
CA ARG A 56 6.39 1.64 7.31
C ARG A 56 5.01 1.27 6.73
N VAL A 57 4.16 0.67 7.56
CA VAL A 57 2.78 0.35 7.21
C VAL A 57 1.90 1.60 7.28
N LYS A 58 1.00 1.72 6.31
CA LYS A 58 -0.18 2.60 6.36
C LYS A 58 -1.40 1.71 6.31
N ASP A 59 -2.06 1.53 7.45
CA ASP A 59 -3.26 0.72 7.54
C ASP A 59 -4.49 1.56 7.20
N LEU A 60 -5.15 1.22 6.08
CA LEU A 60 -6.33 1.93 5.59
C LEU A 60 -7.51 1.86 6.56
N GLN A 61 -7.69 0.74 7.25
CA GLN A 61 -8.79 0.58 8.21
C GLN A 61 -8.58 1.50 9.42
N VAL A 62 -7.34 1.59 9.92
CA VAL A 62 -7.00 2.52 11.01
C VAL A 62 -7.08 3.98 10.54
N MET A 63 -6.69 4.27 9.30
CA MET A 63 -6.81 5.60 8.72
C MET A 63 -8.27 6.04 8.57
N GLU A 64 -9.17 5.15 8.12
CA GLU A 64 -10.63 5.41 8.06
C GLU A 64 -11.15 5.79 9.44
N VAL A 65 -10.89 4.97 10.47
CA VAL A 65 -11.33 5.26 11.84
C VAL A 65 -10.76 6.59 12.33
N ALA A 66 -9.52 6.92 11.98
CA ALA A 66 -8.92 8.19 12.37
C ALA A 66 -9.67 9.40 11.80
N VAL A 67 -10.16 9.31 10.56
CA VAL A 67 -10.84 10.42 9.85
C VAL A 67 -12.36 10.39 9.94
N ARG A 68 -12.98 9.27 10.31
CA ARG A 68 -14.43 9.15 10.45
C ARG A 68 -14.96 10.08 11.55
N ASP A 69 -16.06 10.77 11.25
CA ASP A 69 -16.80 11.58 12.20
C ASP A 69 -17.80 10.72 12.98
N GLY A 70 -18.06 11.09 14.24
CA GLY A 70 -19.04 10.39 15.10
C GLY A 70 -18.44 9.24 15.92
N VAL A 71 -19.26 8.21 16.17
CA VAL A 71 -18.91 7.08 17.05
C VAL A 71 -17.93 6.13 16.34
N LYS A 72 -16.89 5.70 17.06
CA LYS A 72 -15.77 4.87 16.56
C LYS A 72 -15.68 3.55 17.32
N ASP A 73 -16.83 2.93 17.56
CA ASP A 73 -16.99 1.68 18.29
C ASP A 73 -16.82 0.44 17.41
N SER A 74 -16.93 0.59 16.10
CA SER A 74 -16.69 -0.45 15.10
C SER A 74 -15.54 -0.09 14.15
N LEU A 75 -14.96 -1.10 13.51
CA LEU A 75 -14.13 -0.92 12.31
C LEU A 75 -15.01 -1.14 11.09
N GLU A 76 -14.88 -0.28 10.08
CA GLU A 76 -15.55 -0.49 8.81
C GLU A 76 -14.85 -1.58 7.99
N ASP A 77 -15.61 -2.24 7.11
CA ASP A 77 -15.06 -3.18 6.14
C ASP A 77 -14.41 -2.45 4.95
N LEU A 78 -13.69 -3.20 4.11
CA LEU A 78 -12.99 -2.63 2.96
C LEU A 78 -13.97 -2.02 1.94
N ALA A 79 -15.15 -2.62 1.76
CA ALA A 79 -16.13 -2.14 0.80
C ALA A 79 -16.63 -0.75 1.21
N LYS A 80 -16.94 -0.56 2.49
CA LYS A 80 -17.36 0.71 3.06
C LYS A 80 -16.24 1.75 3.00
N CYS A 81 -15.00 1.36 3.28
CA CYS A 81 -13.85 2.26 3.14
C CYS A 81 -13.68 2.75 1.69
N VAL A 82 -13.89 1.88 0.70
CA VAL A 82 -13.85 2.26 -0.72
C VAL A 82 -15.01 3.18 -1.07
N GLU A 83 -16.24 2.86 -0.65
CA GLU A 83 -17.43 3.69 -0.89
C GLU A 83 -17.24 5.13 -0.34
N LEU A 84 -16.74 5.25 0.90
CA LEU A 84 -16.65 6.54 1.60
C LEU A 84 -15.45 7.39 1.18
N HIS A 85 -14.32 6.77 0.83
CA HIS A 85 -13.04 7.49 0.68
C HIS A 85 -12.40 7.37 -0.69
N SER A 86 -12.90 6.50 -1.56
CA SER A 86 -12.29 6.34 -2.88
C SER A 86 -12.72 7.45 -3.82
N PRO A 87 -11.81 8.06 -4.59
CA PRO A 87 -12.15 9.10 -5.57
C PRO A 87 -12.77 8.51 -6.85
N LEU A 88 -13.49 7.37 -6.75
CA LEU A 88 -14.07 6.72 -7.92
C LEU A 88 -15.10 7.64 -8.56
N SER A 89 -15.17 7.59 -9.89
CA SER A 89 -16.30 8.16 -10.59
C SER A 89 -17.54 7.30 -10.32
N LEU A 90 -18.73 7.92 -10.40
CA LEU A 90 -20.02 7.21 -10.27
C LEU A 90 -20.14 5.99 -11.19
N ALA A 91 -19.48 6.03 -12.36
CA ALA A 91 -19.47 4.89 -13.28
C ALA A 91 -18.66 3.71 -12.74
N LEU A 92 -17.51 3.97 -12.13
CA LEU A 92 -16.62 2.95 -11.58
C LEU A 92 -17.16 2.39 -10.25
N GLU A 93 -17.85 3.21 -9.46
CA GLU A 93 -18.59 2.78 -8.28
C GLU A 93 -19.70 1.78 -8.63
N LYS A 94 -20.48 2.04 -9.69
CA LYS A 94 -21.48 1.10 -10.21
C LYS A 94 -20.86 -0.22 -10.69
N GLU A 95 -19.70 -0.16 -11.35
CA GLU A 95 -18.99 -1.36 -11.79
C GLU A 95 -18.49 -2.19 -10.60
N TRP A 96 -17.95 -1.53 -9.57
CA TRP A 96 -17.51 -2.16 -8.33
C TRP A 96 -18.66 -2.90 -7.64
N GLU A 97 -19.81 -2.26 -7.47
CA GLU A 97 -20.95 -2.88 -6.80
C GLU A 97 -21.51 -4.05 -7.62
N ALA A 98 -21.59 -3.92 -8.94
CA ALA A 98 -22.00 -5.02 -9.82
C ALA A 98 -21.08 -6.24 -9.67
N LYS A 99 -19.77 -6.04 -9.60
CA LYS A 99 -18.79 -7.12 -9.37
C LYS A 99 -18.94 -7.72 -7.96
N ARG A 100 -19.17 -6.90 -6.95
CA ARG A 100 -19.38 -7.34 -5.56
C ARG A 100 -20.58 -8.27 -5.44
N VAL A 101 -21.72 -7.88 -6.02
CA VAL A 101 -22.95 -8.70 -6.02
C VAL A 101 -22.73 -10.01 -6.76
N ALA A 102 -22.08 -9.98 -7.93
CA ALA A 102 -21.80 -11.19 -8.70
C ALA A 102 -20.91 -12.18 -7.95
N LEU A 103 -19.94 -11.72 -7.15
CA LEU A 103 -19.12 -12.62 -6.32
C LEU A 103 -19.95 -13.29 -5.21
N LEU A 104 -20.87 -12.56 -4.58
CA LEU A 104 -21.73 -13.12 -3.53
C LEU A 104 -22.70 -14.19 -4.08
N GLU A 105 -23.12 -14.08 -5.34
CA GLU A 105 -23.94 -15.09 -6.01
C GLU A 105 -23.17 -16.38 -6.31
N ILE A 106 -21.86 -16.28 -6.55
CA ILE A 106 -20.99 -17.45 -6.79
C ILE A 106 -20.75 -18.23 -5.48
N ASP A 107 -20.59 -17.54 -4.36
CA ASP A 107 -20.38 -18.19 -3.05
C ASP A 107 -21.65 -18.86 -2.48
N LEU A 108 -22.81 -18.66 -3.13
CA LEU A 108 -24.10 -19.26 -2.77
C LEU A 108 -24.47 -20.49 -3.64
N GLN A 109 -23.62 -20.89 -4.59
CA GLN A 109 -23.78 -22.11 -5.41
C GLN A 109 -22.84 -23.23 -4.97
#